data_AF-A0A5N7J845-F1
#
_entry.id   AF-A0A5N7J845-F1
#
_cell.length_a   1.000
_cell.length_b   1.000
_cell.length_c   1.000
_cell.angle_alpha   90.00
_cell.angle_beta   90.00
_cell.angle_gamma   90.00
#
_symmetry.space_group_name_H-M   'P 1'
#
loop_
_entity.id
_entity.type
_entity.pdbx_description
1 polymer ?
#
loop_
_entity_poly.entity_id
_entity_poly.type
_entity_poly.pdbx_seq_one_letter_code
_entity_poly.pdbx_strand_id
1 'polypeptide(L)'
;MSQFVVTIIVIAVIVLLMAAQSVLSKLESWAWGSIIPIIIILFAVYAFFFVKFKFNYRSCVVLAIPLIWSLEEWHNGRKKLKEQKEREIEIMKAKDLE
;
A
#
# COMPACT_ATOMS: atom_id res chain seq x y z
N MET A 1 -16.37 -6.73 -25.13
CA MET A 1 -15.83 -5.50 -24.49
C MET A 1 -14.38 -5.35 -24.93
N SER A 2 -13.97 -4.20 -25.47
CA SER A 2 -12.62 -4.00 -26.03
C SER A 2 -11.55 -4.13 -24.93
N GLN A 3 -10.41 -4.77 -25.23
CA GLN A 3 -9.31 -4.92 -24.27
C GLN A 3 -8.79 -3.58 -23.74
N PHE A 4 -8.94 -2.49 -24.50
CA PHE A 4 -8.60 -1.14 -24.05
C PHE A 4 -9.48 -0.67 -22.89
N VAL A 5 -10.79 -0.96 -22.93
CA VAL A 5 -11.74 -0.56 -21.88
C VAL A 5 -11.42 -1.29 -20.57
N VAL A 6 -11.11 -2.59 -20.65
CA VAL A 6 -10.71 -3.39 -19.49
C VAL A 6 -9.43 -2.84 -18.85
N THR A 7 -8.45 -2.45 -19.68
CA THR A 7 -7.18 -1.91 -19.20
C THR A 7 -7.36 -0.57 -18.47
N ILE A 8 -8.22 0.31 -18.99
CA ILE A 8 -8.53 1.61 -18.35
C ILE A 8 -9.21 1.40 -16.99
N ILE A 9 -10.16 0.46 -16.89
CA ILE A 9 -10.84 0.14 -15.63
C ILE A 9 -9.84 -0.36 -14.58
N VAL A 10 -8.92 -1.25 -14.97
CA VAL A 10 -7.88 -1.76 -14.07
C VAL A 10 -6.99 -0.62 -13.55
N ILE A 11 -6.55 0.28 -14.42
CA ILE A 11 -5.72 1.43 -14.02
C ILE A 11 -6.49 2.35 -13.06
N ALA A 12 -7.76 2.64 -13.35
CA ALA A 12 -8.59 3.48 -12.48
C ALA A 12 -8.77 2.87 -11.07
N VAL A 13 -8.95 1.55 -10.99
CA VAL A 13 -9.04 0.84 -9.70
C VAL A 13 -7.72 0.90 -8.93
N ILE A 14 -6.58 0.75 -9.61
CA ILE A 14 -5.25 0.86 -8.98
C ILE A 14 -5.04 2.28 -8.42
N VAL A 15 -5.38 3.32 -9.18
CA VAL A 15 -5.26 4.71 -8.72
C VAL A 15 -6.14 4.98 -7.50
N LEU A 16 -7.37 4.47 -7.50
CA LEU A 16 -8.27 4.56 -6.35
C LEU A 16 -7.70 3.84 -5.12
N LEU A 17 -7.09 2.67 -5.30
CA LEU A 17 -6.43 1.93 -4.23
C LEU A 17 -5.21 2.67 -3.69
N MET A 18 -4.40 3.30 -4.54
CA MET A 18 -3.27 4.12 -4.10
C MET A 18 -3.73 5.36 -3.32
N ALA A 19 -4.82 6.01 -3.75
CA ALA A 19 -5.41 7.11 -3.00
C ALA A 19 -5.95 6.66 -1.63
N ALA A 20 -6.63 5.51 -1.57
CA ALA A 20 -7.04 4.90 -0.31
C ALA A 20 -5.83 4.55 0.57
N GLN A 21 -4.69 4.17 -0.01
CA GLN A 21 -3.46 3.89 0.72
C GLN A 21 -2.88 5.09 1.43
N SER A 22 -2.85 6.24 0.75
CA SER A 22 -2.39 7.50 1.34
C SER A 22 -3.22 7.91 2.57
N VAL A 23 -4.51 7.56 2.59
CA VAL A 23 -5.40 7.81 3.73
C VAL A 23 -5.22 6.76 4.82
N LEU A 24 -5.11 5.48 4.45
CA LEU A 24 -4.94 4.37 5.41
C LEU A 24 -3.56 4.35 6.08
N SER A 25 -2.50 4.79 5.40
CA SER A 25 -1.14 4.87 5.97
C SER A 25 -1.01 5.94 7.05
N LYS A 26 -1.96 6.89 7.11
CA LYS A 26 -2.05 7.92 8.16
C LYS A 26 -2.80 7.45 9.41
N LEU A 27 -3.48 6.29 9.36
CA LEU A 27 -4.17 5.72 10.52
C LEU A 27 -3.16 5.02 11.44
N GLU A 28 -3.31 5.22 12.75
CA GLU A 28 -2.36 4.78 13.79
C GLU A 28 -2.16 3.25 13.87
N SER A 29 -3.07 2.47 13.27
CA SER A 29 -3.09 1.01 13.36
C SER A 29 -2.21 0.35 12.29
N TRP A 30 -1.33 -0.54 12.75
CA TRP A 30 -0.41 -1.36 11.96
C TRP A 30 -1.07 -2.11 10.79
N ALA A 31 -2.31 -2.54 10.98
CA ALA A 31 -3.06 -3.39 10.05
C ALA A 31 -3.60 -2.63 8.82
N TRP A 32 -3.81 -1.32 8.92
CA TRP A 32 -4.38 -0.54 7.80
C TRP A 32 -3.41 -0.34 6.65
N GLY A 33 -2.11 -0.26 6.92
CA GLY A 33 -1.11 -0.11 5.87
C GLY A 33 -0.80 -1.39 5.09
N SER A 34 -1.05 -2.59 5.66
CA SER A 34 -0.80 -3.87 4.99
C SER A 34 -2.00 -4.39 4.17
N ILE A 35 -3.19 -3.83 4.37
CA ILE A 35 -4.40 -4.20 3.62
C ILE A 35 -4.23 -3.99 2.11
N ILE A 36 -3.52 -2.95 1.70
CA ILE A 36 -3.39 -2.60 0.29
C ILE A 36 -2.40 -3.46 -0.48
N PRO A 37 -1.20 -3.79 0.04
CA PRO A 37 -0.36 -4.79 -0.63
C PRO A 37 -1.09 -6.15 -0.74
N ILE A 38 -1.91 -6.52 0.25
CA ILE A 38 -2.74 -7.74 0.19
C ILE A 38 -3.80 -7.66 -0.94
N ILE A 39 -4.50 -6.53 -1.08
CA ILE A 39 -5.47 -6.33 -2.16
C ILE A 39 -4.79 -6.37 -3.54
N ILE A 40 -3.61 -5.78 -3.69
CA ILE A 40 -2.85 -5.82 -4.94
C ILE A 40 -2.48 -7.27 -5.30
N ILE A 41 -2.06 -8.07 -4.32
CA ILE A 41 -1.77 -9.50 -4.52
C ILE A 41 -3.03 -10.26 -4.91
N LEU A 42 -4.15 -10.07 -4.22
CA LEU A 42 -5.42 -10.72 -4.56
C LEU A 42 -5.90 -10.36 -5.98
N PHE A 43 -5.74 -9.11 -6.37
CA PHE A 43 -6.07 -8.64 -7.71
C PHE A 43 -5.16 -9.27 -8.78
N ALA A 44 -3.85 -9.39 -8.49
CA ALA A 44 -2.91 -10.07 -9.37
C ALA A 44 -3.26 -11.56 -9.56
N VAL A 45 -3.62 -12.25 -8.47
CA VAL A 45 -4.05 -13.66 -8.50
C VAL A 45 -5.35 -13.81 -9.30
N TYR A 46 -6.33 -12.94 -9.09
CA TYR A 46 -7.59 -12.95 -9.84
C TYR A 46 -7.35 -12.72 -11.35
N ALA A 47 -6.53 -11.72 -11.71
CA ALA A 47 -6.17 -11.43 -13.09
C ALA A 47 -5.43 -12.60 -13.76
N PHE A 48 -4.59 -13.31 -13.01
CA PHE A 48 -3.89 -14.50 -13.51
C PHE A 48 -4.84 -15.64 -13.86
N PHE A 49 -5.79 -15.96 -12.98
CA PHE A 49 -6.73 -17.07 -13.18
C PHE A 49 -7.84 -16.78 -14.19
N PHE A 50 -8.45 -15.59 -14.15
CA PHE A 50 -9.64 -15.29 -14.96
C PHE A 50 -9.33 -14.71 -16.34
N VAL A 51 -8.20 -14.02 -16.53
CA VAL A 51 -7.90 -13.30 -17.78
C VAL A 51 -6.91 -14.06 -18.68
N LYS A 52 -6.34 -15.18 -18.22
CA LYS A 52 -5.18 -15.86 -18.87
C LYS A 52 -4.10 -14.83 -19.24
N PHE A 53 -3.79 -13.94 -18.29
CA PHE A 53 -2.86 -12.86 -18.50
C PHE A 53 -1.47 -13.45 -18.79
N LYS A 54 -0.93 -13.24 -19.99
CA LYS A 54 0.46 -13.64 -20.28
C LYS A 54 1.38 -12.80 -19.40
N PHE A 55 2.11 -13.46 -18.50
CA PHE A 55 3.21 -12.86 -17.74
C PHE A 55 4.28 -12.40 -18.73
N ASN A 56 4.14 -11.16 -19.19
CA ASN A 56 5.13 -10.49 -20.01
C ASN A 56 5.88 -9.50 -19.12
N TYR A 57 7.10 -9.13 -19.50
CA TYR A 57 7.94 -8.23 -18.69
C TYR A 57 7.20 -6.95 -18.26
N ARG A 58 6.42 -6.34 -19.18
CA ARG A 58 5.58 -5.15 -18.88
C ARG A 58 4.54 -5.40 -17.79
N SER A 59 3.89 -6.56 -17.79
CA SER A 59 2.89 -6.93 -16.79
C SER A 59 3.50 -7.06 -15.40
N CYS A 60 4.70 -7.63 -15.33
CA CYS A 60 5.42 -7.81 -14.07
C CYS A 60 5.82 -6.47 -13.46
N VAL A 61 6.33 -5.54 -14.30
CA VAL A 61 6.70 -4.19 -13.87
C VAL A 61 5.50 -3.40 -13.36
N VAL A 62 4.35 -3.50 -14.04
CA VAL A 62 3.11 -2.79 -13.65
C VAL A 62 2.57 -3.25 -12.29
N LEU A 63 2.81 -4.51 -11.90
CA LEU A 63 2.44 -5.03 -10.57
C LEU A 63 3.52 -4.78 -9.51
N ALA A 64 4.79 -4.89 -9.89
CA ALA A 64 5.92 -4.77 -8.96
C ALA A 64 6.11 -3.34 -8.45
N ILE A 65 5.98 -2.33 -9.31
CA ILE A 65 6.14 -0.91 -8.93
C ILE A 65 5.18 -0.52 -7.79
N PRO A 66 3.85 -0.69 -7.93
CA PRO A 66 2.93 -0.31 -6.86
C PRO A 66 3.11 -1.15 -5.61
N LEU A 67 3.52 -2.43 -5.70
CA LEU A 67 3.82 -3.25 -4.52
C LEU A 67 5.02 -2.73 -3.73
N ILE A 68 6.12 -2.42 -4.40
CA ILE A 68 7.34 -1.92 -3.75
C ILE A 68 7.08 -0.55 -3.12
N TRP A 69 6.42 0.34 -3.85
CA TRP A 69 6.01 1.65 -3.33
C TRP A 69 5.13 1.47 -2.08
N SER A 70 4.13 0.59 -2.17
CA SER A 70 3.18 0.33 -1.10
C SER A 70 3.87 -0.15 0.18
N LEU A 71 4.88 -1.01 0.05
CA LEU A 71 5.71 -1.49 1.17
C LEU A 71 6.61 -0.39 1.75
N GLU A 72 7.23 0.44 0.90
CA GLU A 72 8.09 1.53 1.32
C GLU A 72 7.31 2.59 2.11
N GLU A 73 6.15 2.98 1.60
CA GLU A 73 5.28 3.97 2.25
C GLU A 73 4.76 3.47 3.60
N TRP A 74 4.46 2.17 3.69
CA TRP A 74 4.13 1.54 4.97
C TRP A 74 5.30 1.53 5.95
N HIS A 75 6.50 1.14 5.50
CA HIS A 75 7.69 1.13 6.34
C HIS A 75 8.00 2.54 6.89
N ASN A 76 7.96 3.55 6.03
CA ASN A 76 8.20 4.94 6.40
C ASN A 76 7.13 5.49 7.36
N GLY A 77 5.85 5.17 7.13
CA GLY A 77 4.76 5.55 8.04
C GLY A 77 4.95 4.98 9.45
N ARG A 78 5.39 3.72 9.54
CA ARG A 78 5.66 3.06 10.84
C ARG A 78 6.87 3.64 11.55
N LYS A 79 7.93 3.96 10.83
CA LYS A 79 9.13 4.59 11.40
C LYS A 79 8.77 5.93 12.05
N LYS A 80 7.99 6.77 11.36
CA LYS A 80 7.53 8.07 11.90
C LYS A 80 6.66 7.90 13.14
N LEU A 81 5.74 6.92 13.16
CA LEU A 81 4.90 6.67 14.33
C LEU A 81 5.72 6.22 15.55
N LYS A 82 6.73 5.37 15.34
CA LYS A 82 7.63 4.92 16.41
C LYS A 82 8.42 6.10 17.00
N GLU A 83 8.98 6.94 16.14
CA GLU A 83 9.71 8.14 16.55
C GLU A 83 8.83 9.17 17.28
N GLN A 84 7.54 9.25 16.95
CA GLN A 84 6.59 10.10 17.68
C GLN A 84 6.29 9.54 19.08
N LYS A 85 6.02 8.24 19.20
CA LYS A 85 5.76 7.61 20.51
C LYS A 85 6.99 7.67 21.42
N GLU A 86 8.18 7.49 20.88
CA GLU A 86 9.42 7.63 21.65
C GLU A 86 9.60 9.05 22.19
N ARG A 87 9.32 10.07 21.36
CA ARG A 87 9.33 11.48 21.80
C ARG A 87 8.28 11.79 22.88
N GLU A 88 7.06 11.27 22.75
CA GLU A 88 6.04 11.44 23.78
C GLU A 88 6.43 10.79 25.11
N ILE A 89 7.06 9.61 25.08
CA ILE A 89 7.58 8.94 26.28
C ILE A 89 8.72 9.73 26.92
N GLU A 90 9.64 10.29 26.13
CA GLU A 90 10.73 11.14 26.65
C GLU A 90 10.20 12.38 27.35
N ILE A 91 9.19 13.04 26.76
CA ILE A 91 8.53 14.21 27.38
C ILE A 91 7.85 13.82 28.70
N MET A 92 7.15 12.68 28.73
CA MET A 92 6.50 12.19 29.96
C MET A 92 7.54 11.86 31.06
N LYS A 93 8.65 11.21 30.71
CA LYS A 93 9.74 10.91 31.65
C LYS A 93 10.40 12.18 32.20
N ALA A 94 10.61 13.20 31.37
CA ALA A 94 11.19 14.46 31.82
C ALA A 94 10.27 15.19 32.81
N LYS A 95 8.95 15.07 32.61
CA LYS A 95 7.93 15.70 33.46
C LYS A 95 7.69 14.96 34.78
N ASP A 96 7.91 13.65 34.84
CA ASP A 96 7.85 12.85 36.07
C ASP A 96 9.10 13.01 36.96
N LEU A 97 10.19 13.55 36.42
CA LEU A 97 11.45 13.82 37.12
C LEU A 97 11.51 15.22 37.76
N GLU A 98 10.61 16.13 37.39
CA GLU A 98 10.38 17.44 38.04
C GLU A 98 9.36 17.33 39.18
#